data_AF-A0A0H5SK12-F1
#
_entry.id   AF-A0A0H5SK12-F1
#
_cell.length_a   1.000
_cell.length_b   1.000
_cell.length_c   1.000
_cell.angle_alpha   90.00
_cell.angle_beta   90.00
_cell.angle_gamma   90.00
#
_symmetry.space_group_name_H-M   'P 1'
#
loop_
_entity.id
_entity.type
_entity.pdbx_description
1 polymer ?
#
loop_
_entity_poly.entity_id
_entity_poly.type
_entity_poly.pdbx_seq_one_letter_code
_entity_poly.pdbx_strand_id
1 'polypeptide(L)'
;MSDGQKNSASEWIEEIIKIVCYISLPLILLFTGTMLSSVIFSGNINTDVNAASDFFQVLVSFSFPMLISLAIIPIAIQVFLQHNNFERLGFVKKPKRWSFIVCVALSAIIVLVTIYLNKKLETEISAMTICIHFLAVAISEEVILRSVIMHEMKNIISNNFLLCIINAIIFAFVYHSSEDFLSNLLVRVPLGFVLSYARLKSNDIYLPIALHWAYNMAVTAIG
;
A
#
# COMPACT_ATOMS: atom_id res chain seq x y z
N MET A 1 28.05 -34.94 1.31
CA MET A 1 27.09 -33.82 1.50
C MET A 1 25.97 -34.06 0.50
N SER A 2 24.81 -34.54 0.97
CA SER A 2 23.78 -35.12 0.10
C SER A 2 22.96 -34.05 -0.62
N ASP A 3 22.53 -34.37 -1.83
CA ASP A 3 21.73 -33.53 -2.74
C ASP A 3 20.40 -33.03 -2.14
N GLY A 4 19.95 -33.59 -1.00
CA GLY A 4 18.72 -33.16 -0.32
C GLY A 4 18.80 -31.79 0.38
N GLN A 5 19.99 -31.33 0.79
CA GLN A 5 20.14 -29.99 1.40
C GLN A 5 20.30 -28.86 0.37
N LYS A 6 20.74 -29.18 -0.85
CA LYS A 6 20.90 -28.19 -1.94
C LYS A 6 19.56 -27.66 -2.45
N ASN A 7 18.54 -28.53 -2.54
CA ASN A 7 17.20 -28.13 -3.03
C ASN A 7 16.50 -27.11 -2.12
N SER A 8 16.61 -27.27 -0.80
CA SER A 8 16.00 -26.31 0.14
C SER A 8 16.64 -24.93 0.06
N ALA A 9 17.96 -24.83 -0.03
CA ALA A 9 18.63 -23.53 -0.08
C ALA A 9 18.34 -22.77 -1.39
N SER A 10 18.31 -23.48 -2.53
CA SER A 10 17.98 -22.87 -3.81
C SER A 10 16.55 -22.35 -3.88
N GLU A 11 15.59 -23.10 -3.34
CA GLU A 11 14.18 -22.69 -3.28
C GLU A 11 14.01 -21.43 -2.42
N TRP A 12 14.69 -21.35 -1.29
CA TRP A 12 14.66 -20.15 -0.43
C TRP A 12 15.25 -18.93 -1.12
N ILE A 13 16.37 -19.10 -1.83
CA ILE A 13 17.00 -18.01 -2.60
C ILE A 13 16.06 -17.50 -3.69
N GLU A 14 15.38 -18.41 -4.41
CA GLU A 14 14.42 -18.05 -5.45
C GLU A 14 13.27 -17.20 -4.89
N GLU A 15 12.68 -17.61 -3.77
CA GLU A 15 11.59 -16.87 -3.12
C GLU A 15 12.06 -15.50 -2.61
N ILE A 16 13.28 -15.41 -2.05
CA ILE A 16 13.85 -14.13 -1.64
C ILE A 16 14.04 -13.20 -2.85
N ILE A 17 14.55 -13.72 -3.98
CA ILE A 17 14.70 -12.95 -5.21
C ILE A 17 13.35 -12.44 -5.69
N LYS A 18 12.30 -13.28 -5.69
CA LYS A 18 10.94 -12.87 -6.05
C LYS A 18 10.45 -11.72 -5.16
N ILE A 19 10.61 -11.84 -3.84
CA ILE A 19 10.21 -10.79 -2.88
C ILE A 19 10.96 -9.48 -3.18
N VAL A 20 12.27 -9.54 -3.41
CA VAL A 20 13.08 -8.36 -3.75
C VAL A 20 12.62 -7.73 -5.06
N CYS A 21 12.28 -8.53 -6.08
CA CYS A 21 11.72 -8.03 -7.34
C CYS A 21 10.34 -7.37 -7.14
N TYR A 22 9.46 -7.96 -6.33
CA TYR A 22 8.16 -7.37 -5.98
C TYR A 22 8.27 -6.10 -5.13
N ILE A 23 9.39 -5.85 -4.49
CA ILE A 23 9.66 -4.58 -3.80
C ILE A 23 10.24 -3.56 -4.79
N SER A 24 11.31 -3.92 -5.48
CA SER A 24 12.12 -2.97 -6.26
C SER A 24 11.48 -2.55 -7.57
N LEU A 25 10.94 -3.49 -8.37
CA LEU A 25 10.40 -3.17 -9.69
C LEU A 25 9.17 -2.25 -9.60
N PRO A 26 8.17 -2.49 -8.72
CA PRO A 26 7.05 -1.57 -8.54
C PRO A 26 7.47 -0.17 -8.10
N LEU A 27 8.48 -0.04 -7.25
CA LEU A 27 9.00 1.27 -6.82
C LEU A 27 9.70 2.02 -7.96
N ILE A 28 10.50 1.32 -8.78
CA ILE A 28 11.13 1.91 -9.96
C ILE A 28 10.06 2.36 -10.97
N LEU A 29 9.04 1.52 -11.21
CA LEU A 29 7.91 1.85 -12.09
C LEU A 29 7.09 3.02 -11.53
N LEU A 30 6.91 3.10 -10.21
CA LEU A 30 6.24 4.23 -9.58
C LEU A 30 7.03 5.51 -9.82
N PHE A 31 8.31 5.53 -9.47
CA PHE A 31 9.15 6.72 -9.60
C PHE A 31 9.21 7.20 -11.05
N THR A 32 9.50 6.29 -11.99
CA THR A 32 9.53 6.63 -13.42
C THR A 32 8.16 7.06 -13.94
N GLY A 33 7.09 6.39 -13.51
CA GLY A 33 5.72 6.71 -13.87
C GLY A 33 5.30 8.11 -13.40
N THR A 34 5.57 8.47 -12.14
CA THR A 34 5.28 9.81 -11.60
C THR A 34 6.08 10.90 -12.28
N MET A 35 7.35 10.62 -12.63
CA MET A 35 8.19 11.59 -13.32
C MET A 35 7.73 11.84 -14.75
N LEU A 36 7.44 10.78 -15.50
CA LEU A 36 6.96 10.89 -16.86
C LEU A 36 5.60 11.57 -16.92
N SER A 37 4.65 11.17 -16.05
CA SER A 37 3.33 11.79 -16.01
C SER A 37 3.40 13.25 -15.60
N SER A 38 4.23 13.62 -14.62
CA SER A 38 4.41 15.02 -14.24
C SER A 38 4.92 15.87 -15.40
N VAL A 39 5.93 15.41 -16.15
CA VAL A 39 6.47 16.16 -17.30
C VAL A 39 5.40 16.33 -18.38
N ILE A 40 4.64 15.28 -18.68
CA ILE A 40 3.60 15.31 -19.73
C ILE A 40 2.46 16.28 -19.35
N PHE A 41 1.98 16.24 -18.11
CA PHE A 41 0.77 16.96 -17.71
C PHE A 41 1.03 18.31 -17.05
N SER A 42 2.23 18.53 -16.52
CA SER A 42 2.58 19.76 -15.77
C SER A 42 3.70 20.56 -16.45
N GLY A 43 4.34 20.03 -17.50
CA GLY A 43 5.47 20.64 -18.19
C GLY A 43 6.79 20.66 -17.42
N ASN A 44 6.77 20.32 -16.13
CA ASN A 44 7.93 20.25 -15.25
C ASN A 44 7.94 18.95 -14.45
N ILE A 45 9.13 18.58 -13.95
CA ILE A 45 9.28 17.49 -13.00
C ILE A 45 8.77 17.97 -11.64
N ASN A 46 7.67 17.38 -11.17
CA ASN A 46 7.13 17.58 -9.83
C ASN A 46 6.97 16.21 -9.15
N THR A 47 7.74 15.98 -8.09
CA THR A 47 7.62 14.80 -7.22
C THR A 47 6.72 15.05 -6.01
N ASP A 48 6.34 16.31 -5.74
CA ASP A 48 5.58 16.70 -4.56
C ASP A 48 4.10 16.87 -4.90
N VAL A 49 3.27 15.98 -4.36
CA VAL A 49 1.80 16.04 -4.47
C VAL A 49 1.26 17.37 -3.96
N ASN A 50 1.88 17.96 -2.93
CA ASN A 50 1.41 19.20 -2.32
C ASN A 50 1.65 20.41 -3.23
N ALA A 51 2.53 20.29 -4.22
CA ALA A 51 2.78 21.32 -5.22
C ALA A 51 1.86 21.21 -6.45
N ALA A 52 0.90 20.28 -6.46
CA ALA A 52 -0.09 20.18 -7.53
C ALA A 52 -1.14 21.30 -7.42
N SER A 53 -1.49 21.92 -8.56
CA SER A 53 -2.39 23.06 -8.61
C SER A 53 -3.87 22.68 -8.73
N ASP A 54 -4.18 21.47 -9.19
CA ASP A 54 -5.56 21.03 -9.38
C ASP A 54 -5.76 19.52 -9.18
N PHE A 55 -7.04 19.13 -9.11
CA PHE A 55 -7.47 17.73 -8.95
C PHE A 55 -6.96 16.81 -10.06
N PHE A 56 -6.97 17.30 -11.30
CA PHE A 56 -6.60 16.50 -12.46
C PHE A 56 -5.12 16.11 -12.38
N GLN A 57 -4.25 17.07 -12.07
CA GLN A 57 -2.82 16.87 -11.88
C GLN A 57 -2.53 15.86 -10.75
N VAL A 58 -3.21 15.97 -9.61
CA VAL A 58 -3.06 14.99 -8.51
C VAL A 58 -3.37 13.56 -8.98
N LEU A 59 -4.43 13.39 -9.77
CA LEU A 59 -4.81 12.07 -10.28
C LEU A 59 -3.80 11.52 -11.29
N VAL A 60 -3.49 12.28 -12.34
CA VAL A 60 -2.68 11.77 -13.45
C VAL A 60 -1.20 11.70 -13.11
N SER A 61 -0.70 12.62 -12.28
CA SER A 61 0.71 12.69 -11.93
C SER A 61 1.08 11.77 -10.77
N PHE A 62 0.13 11.42 -9.88
CA PHE A 62 0.43 10.64 -8.68
C PHE A 62 -0.49 9.44 -8.46
N SER A 63 -1.81 9.64 -8.38
CA SER A 63 -2.74 8.54 -8.03
C SER A 63 -2.71 7.39 -9.05
N PHE A 64 -2.75 7.68 -10.34
CA PHE A 64 -2.73 6.64 -11.38
C PHE A 64 -1.38 5.92 -11.47
N PRO A 65 -0.22 6.60 -11.49
CA PRO A 65 1.07 5.92 -11.37
C PRO A 65 1.16 4.99 -10.15
N MET A 66 0.68 5.41 -8.98
CA MET A 66 0.62 4.54 -7.80
C MET A 66 -0.26 3.31 -8.00
N LEU A 67 -1.48 3.48 -8.52
CA LEU A 67 -2.38 2.35 -8.74
C LEU A 67 -1.82 1.37 -9.77
N ILE A 68 -1.25 1.88 -10.86
CA ILE A 68 -0.67 1.05 -11.91
C ILE A 68 0.53 0.28 -11.38
N SER A 69 1.50 0.99 -10.80
CA SER A 69 2.79 0.42 -10.43
C SER A 69 2.71 -0.48 -9.20
N LEU A 70 1.94 -0.10 -8.18
CA LEU A 70 1.88 -0.83 -6.91
C LEU A 70 0.69 -1.80 -6.80
N ALA A 71 -0.42 -1.55 -7.50
CA ALA A 71 -1.58 -2.46 -7.43
C ALA A 71 -1.77 -3.30 -8.68
N ILE A 72 -1.99 -2.67 -9.83
CA ILE A 72 -2.44 -3.35 -11.06
C ILE A 72 -1.35 -4.28 -11.59
N ILE A 73 -0.12 -3.79 -11.79
CA ILE A 73 0.98 -4.60 -12.35
C ILE A 73 1.32 -5.77 -11.42
N PRO A 74 1.53 -5.59 -10.10
CA PRO A 74 1.86 -6.70 -9.21
C PRO A 74 0.75 -7.75 -9.13
N ILE A 75 -0.53 -7.34 -9.09
CA ILE A 75 -1.66 -8.29 -9.16
C ILE A 75 -1.66 -9.02 -10.51
N ALA A 76 -1.44 -8.32 -11.62
CA ALA A 76 -1.45 -8.92 -12.94
C ALA A 76 -0.35 -10.00 -13.06
N ILE A 77 0.85 -9.74 -12.54
CA ILE A 77 1.93 -10.74 -12.48
C ILE A 77 1.49 -11.96 -11.67
N GLN A 78 0.94 -11.74 -10.47
CA GLN A 78 0.47 -12.81 -9.59
C GLN A 78 -0.63 -13.68 -10.23
N VAL A 79 -1.61 -13.06 -10.87
CA VAL A 79 -2.77 -13.76 -11.43
C VAL A 79 -2.47 -14.40 -12.78
N PHE A 80 -1.79 -13.68 -13.68
CA PHE A 80 -1.59 -14.15 -15.06
C PHE A 80 -0.30 -14.93 -15.26
N LEU A 81 0.79 -14.56 -14.58
CA LEU A 81 2.10 -15.22 -14.75
C LEU A 81 2.33 -16.32 -13.70
N GLN A 82 1.91 -16.09 -12.45
CA GLN A 82 2.04 -17.09 -11.38
C GLN A 82 0.78 -17.94 -11.17
N HIS A 83 -0.29 -17.68 -11.92
CA HIS A 83 -1.54 -18.43 -11.86
C HIS A 83 -2.17 -18.49 -10.45
N ASN A 84 -1.91 -17.50 -9.61
CA ASN A 84 -2.56 -17.36 -8.31
C ASN A 84 -3.99 -16.86 -8.48
N ASN A 85 -4.83 -17.16 -7.48
CA ASN A 85 -6.20 -16.66 -7.46
C ASN A 85 -6.32 -15.41 -6.57
N PHE A 86 -7.30 -14.57 -6.90
CA PHE A 86 -7.61 -13.36 -6.14
C PHE A 86 -7.90 -13.63 -4.66
N GLU A 87 -8.50 -14.77 -4.34
CA GLU A 87 -8.83 -15.13 -2.95
C GLU A 87 -7.58 -15.38 -2.09
N ARG A 88 -6.52 -16.01 -2.62
CA ARG A 88 -5.24 -16.19 -1.90
C ARG A 88 -4.55 -14.86 -1.61
N LEU A 89 -4.67 -13.92 -2.53
CA LEU A 89 -4.16 -12.56 -2.39
C LEU A 89 -4.97 -11.74 -1.36
N GLY A 90 -6.18 -12.18 -1.01
CA GLY A 90 -7.03 -11.54 0.02
C GLY A 90 -8.21 -10.75 -0.54
N PHE A 91 -8.45 -10.83 -1.84
CA PHE A 91 -9.66 -10.32 -2.48
C PHE A 91 -10.79 -11.34 -2.33
N VAL A 92 -11.35 -11.40 -1.13
CA VAL A 92 -12.42 -12.36 -0.80
C VAL A 92 -13.78 -11.83 -1.22
N LYS A 93 -14.59 -12.67 -1.85
CA LYS A 93 -15.97 -12.29 -2.26
C LYS A 93 -16.88 -11.97 -1.08
N LYS A 94 -16.64 -12.61 0.07
CA LYS A 94 -17.43 -12.47 1.30
C LYS A 94 -16.51 -12.20 2.48
N PRO A 95 -16.19 -10.93 2.79
CA PRO A 95 -15.41 -10.60 3.97
C PRO A 95 -16.16 -11.01 5.25
N LYS A 96 -15.42 -11.16 6.35
CA LYS A 96 -16.02 -11.46 7.66
C LYS A 96 -16.97 -10.33 8.05
N ARG A 97 -18.12 -10.65 8.65
CA ARG A 97 -19.14 -9.65 9.03
C ARG A 97 -18.58 -8.49 9.86
N TRP A 98 -17.74 -8.79 10.85
CA TRP A 98 -17.11 -7.77 11.68
C TRP A 98 -16.16 -6.87 10.88
N SER A 99 -15.37 -7.44 9.96
CA SER A 99 -14.45 -6.71 9.08
C SER A 99 -15.24 -5.73 8.22
N PHE A 100 -16.32 -6.20 7.61
CA PHE A 100 -17.24 -5.37 6.83
C PHE A 100 -17.85 -4.22 7.66
N ILE A 101 -18.35 -4.49 8.87
CA ILE A 101 -18.92 -3.46 9.75
C ILE A 101 -17.87 -2.38 10.08
N VAL A 102 -16.64 -2.79 10.39
CA VAL A 102 -15.54 -1.86 10.67
C VAL A 102 -15.21 -1.02 9.42
N CYS A 103 -15.14 -1.61 8.22
CA CYS A 103 -14.90 -0.85 6.99
C CYS A 103 -15.99 0.19 6.72
N VAL A 104 -17.26 -0.14 6.98
CA VAL A 104 -18.38 0.80 6.84
C VAL A 104 -18.25 1.94 7.85
N ALA A 105 -17.94 1.62 9.11
CA ALA A 105 -17.74 2.63 10.15
C ALA A 105 -16.56 3.57 9.84
N LEU A 106 -15.42 3.03 9.38
CA LEU A 106 -14.26 3.82 8.97
C LEU A 106 -14.59 4.70 7.77
N SER A 107 -15.28 4.17 6.76
CA SER A 107 -15.74 4.97 5.61
C SER A 107 -16.64 6.14 6.03
N ALA A 108 -17.54 5.93 7.00
CA ALA A 108 -18.38 7.01 7.53
C ALA A 108 -17.54 8.08 8.26
N ILE A 109 -16.56 7.67 9.06
CA ILE A 109 -15.62 8.61 9.72
C ILE A 109 -14.85 9.42 8.67
N ILE A 110 -14.35 8.79 7.61
CA ILE A 110 -13.63 9.46 6.53
C ILE A 110 -14.49 10.52 5.84
N VAL A 111 -15.76 10.23 5.59
CA VAL A 111 -16.70 11.23 5.04
C VAL A 111 -16.86 12.41 5.99
N LEU A 112 -17.04 12.16 7.30
CA LEU A 112 -17.17 13.22 8.29
C LEU A 112 -15.90 14.08 8.38
N VAL A 113 -14.72 13.46 8.38
CA VAL A 113 -13.43 14.14 8.37
C VAL A 113 -13.27 14.97 7.09
N THR A 114 -13.68 14.44 5.92
CA THR A 114 -13.63 15.18 4.65
C THR A 114 -14.53 16.42 4.69
N ILE A 115 -15.74 16.32 5.26
CA ILE A 115 -16.64 17.46 5.44
C ILE A 115 -16.03 18.50 6.40
N TYR A 116 -15.43 18.04 7.50
CA TYR A 116 -14.73 18.90 8.44
C TYR A 116 -13.56 19.66 7.78
N LEU A 117 -12.71 18.95 7.03
CA LEU A 117 -11.57 19.51 6.32
C LEU A 117 -12.01 20.54 5.28
N ASN A 118 -13.06 20.29 4.50
CA ASN A 118 -13.60 21.25 3.54
C ASN A 118 -14.07 22.57 4.17
N LYS A 119 -14.43 22.57 5.47
CA LYS A 119 -14.81 23.79 6.19
C LYS A 119 -13.61 24.52 6.80
N LYS A 120 -12.55 23.78 7.13
CA LYS A 120 -11.36 24.28 7.84
C LYS A 120 -10.28 24.77 6.88
N LEU A 121 -10.10 24.08 5.75
CA LEU A 121 -9.06 24.36 4.78
C LEU A 121 -9.60 25.32 3.72
N GLU A 122 -9.09 26.55 3.71
CA GLU A 122 -9.15 27.46 2.55
C GLU A 122 -8.00 27.13 1.58
N THR A 123 -7.82 25.87 1.23
CA THR A 123 -6.72 25.42 0.35
C THR A 123 -7.16 25.39 -1.12
N GLU A 124 -6.20 25.58 -2.03
CA GLU A 124 -6.43 25.46 -3.49
C GLU A 124 -6.90 24.05 -3.88
N ILE A 125 -6.42 23.03 -3.16
CA ILE A 125 -6.84 21.63 -3.35
C ILE A 125 -8.02 21.32 -2.42
N SER A 126 -9.13 20.86 -3.00
CA SER A 126 -10.32 20.44 -2.23
C SER A 126 -10.02 19.23 -1.32
N ALA A 127 -10.67 19.14 -0.15
CA ALA A 127 -10.51 17.97 0.71
C ALA A 127 -11.01 16.66 0.05
N MET A 128 -11.91 16.78 -0.93
CA MET A 128 -12.35 15.63 -1.74
C MET A 128 -11.21 15.08 -2.60
N THR A 129 -10.37 15.94 -3.18
CA THR A 129 -9.17 15.55 -3.92
C THR A 129 -8.23 14.73 -3.03
N ILE A 130 -7.93 15.25 -1.84
CA ILE A 130 -7.06 14.60 -0.86
C ILE A 130 -7.63 13.24 -0.48
N CYS A 131 -8.93 13.18 -0.20
CA CYS A 131 -9.64 11.96 0.17
C CYS A 131 -9.53 10.87 -0.92
N ILE A 132 -9.74 11.22 -2.19
CA ILE A 132 -9.61 10.30 -3.33
C ILE A 132 -8.15 9.86 -3.51
N HIS A 133 -7.21 10.81 -3.42
CA HIS A 133 -5.78 10.50 -3.56
C HIS A 133 -5.31 9.53 -2.47
N PHE A 134 -5.68 9.76 -1.21
CA PHE A 134 -5.33 8.85 -0.11
C PHE A 134 -6.01 7.50 -0.19
N LEU A 135 -7.20 7.40 -0.82
CA LEU A 135 -7.77 6.10 -1.14
C LEU A 135 -6.88 5.36 -2.15
N ALA A 136 -6.39 6.05 -3.19
CA ALA A 136 -5.47 5.46 -4.15
C ALA A 136 -4.17 5.00 -3.48
N VAL A 137 -3.56 5.84 -2.62
CA VAL A 137 -2.39 5.48 -1.80
C VAL A 137 -2.66 4.21 -0.98
N ALA A 138 -3.75 4.20 -0.21
CA ALA A 138 -4.09 3.09 0.67
C ALA A 138 -4.32 1.79 -0.12
N ILE A 139 -5.02 1.85 -1.26
CA ILE A 139 -5.19 0.69 -2.14
C ILE A 139 -3.83 0.21 -2.63
N SER A 140 -3.03 1.11 -3.22
CA SER A 140 -1.73 0.79 -3.80
C SER A 140 -0.78 0.12 -2.81
N GLU A 141 -0.58 0.73 -1.64
CA GLU A 141 0.38 0.24 -0.66
C GLU A 141 -0.09 -1.04 0.02
N GLU A 142 -1.38 -1.14 0.37
CA GLU A 142 -1.88 -2.38 0.97
C GLU A 142 -1.87 -3.53 -0.03
N VAL A 143 -2.15 -3.28 -1.32
CA VAL A 143 -2.08 -4.33 -2.34
C VAL A 143 -0.67 -4.88 -2.47
N ILE A 144 0.34 -4.02 -2.63
CA ILE A 144 1.71 -4.51 -2.79
C ILE A 144 2.22 -5.18 -1.52
N LEU A 145 1.98 -4.58 -0.35
CA LEU A 145 2.54 -5.09 0.91
C LEU A 145 1.76 -6.27 1.50
N ARG A 146 0.43 -6.17 1.58
CA ARG A 146 -0.44 -7.10 2.36
C ARG A 146 -1.10 -8.16 1.48
N SER A 147 -1.21 -7.90 0.18
CA SER A 147 -1.64 -8.91 -0.79
C SER A 147 -0.43 -9.62 -1.39
N VAL A 148 0.43 -8.92 -2.12
CA VAL A 148 1.47 -9.55 -2.96
C VAL A 148 2.69 -9.97 -2.13
N ILE A 149 3.42 -9.04 -1.53
CA ILE A 149 4.66 -9.33 -0.79
C ILE A 149 4.39 -10.28 0.38
N MET A 150 3.33 -10.04 1.16
CA MET A 150 2.95 -10.93 2.26
C MET A 150 2.57 -12.34 1.77
N HIS A 151 2.02 -12.50 0.57
CA HIS A 151 1.74 -13.81 -0.01
C HIS A 151 3.02 -14.59 -0.29
N GLU A 152 3.99 -13.97 -0.97
CA GLU A 152 5.29 -14.61 -1.25
C GLU A 152 6.06 -14.92 0.04
N MET A 153 6.05 -13.99 1.01
CA MET A 153 6.73 -14.20 2.30
C MET A 153 6.20 -15.41 3.09
N LYS A 154 4.94 -15.81 2.90
CA LYS A 154 4.37 -16.99 3.56
C LYS A 154 4.98 -18.31 3.08
N ASN A 155 5.62 -18.32 1.91
CA ASN A 155 6.32 -19.50 1.41
C ASN A 155 7.58 -19.83 2.24
N ILE A 156 8.16 -18.81 2.89
CA ILE A 156 9.41 -18.93 3.67
C ILE A 156 9.22 -18.66 5.17
N ILE A 157 8.18 -17.93 5.58
CA ILE A 157 7.91 -17.57 6.98
C ILE A 157 6.59 -18.19 7.42
N SER A 158 6.66 -19.20 8.29
CA SER A 158 5.48 -19.84 8.89
C SER A 158 4.91 -19.09 10.09
N ASN A 159 5.73 -18.29 10.77
CA ASN A 159 5.32 -17.55 11.96
C ASN A 159 4.62 -16.23 11.58
N ASN A 160 3.30 -16.16 11.81
CA ASN A 160 2.48 -14.99 11.52
C ASN A 160 2.96 -13.70 12.22
N PHE A 161 3.50 -13.79 13.44
CA PHE A 161 4.01 -12.61 14.15
C PHE A 161 5.27 -12.06 13.47
N LEU A 162 6.20 -12.95 13.10
CA LEU A 162 7.40 -12.58 12.36
C LEU A 162 7.07 -12.02 10.97
N LEU A 163 6.08 -12.61 10.29
CA LEU A 163 5.55 -12.13 9.02
C LEU A 163 5.04 -10.68 9.14
N CYS A 164 4.27 -10.36 10.18
CA CYS A 164 3.80 -9.00 10.43
C CYS A 164 4.96 -8.03 10.70
N ILE A 165 5.94 -8.42 11.51
CA ILE A 165 7.10 -7.55 11.81
C ILE A 165 7.90 -7.23 10.55
N ILE A 166 8.27 -8.24 9.76
CA ILE A 166 9.09 -8.01 8.57
C ILE A 166 8.33 -7.17 7.55
N ASN A 167 7.04 -7.46 7.34
CA ASN A 167 6.21 -6.66 6.42
C ASN A 167 6.06 -5.20 6.90
N ALA A 168 5.96 -4.97 8.22
CA ALA A 168 5.93 -3.63 8.81
C ALA A 168 7.26 -2.88 8.64
N ILE A 169 8.39 -3.57 8.77
CA ILE A 169 9.72 -3.00 8.52
C ILE A 169 9.86 -2.58 7.05
N ILE A 170 9.42 -3.42 6.10
CA ILE A 170 9.43 -3.07 4.67
C ILE A 170 8.56 -1.84 4.40
N PHE A 171 7.35 -1.79 4.97
CA PHE A 171 6.47 -0.62 4.86
C PHE A 171 7.11 0.66 5.39
N ALA A 172 7.75 0.60 6.56
CA ALA A 172 8.32 1.78 7.21
C ALA A 172 9.63 2.24 6.57
N PHE A 173 10.57 1.33 6.30
CA PHE A 173 11.93 1.72 5.92
C PHE A 173 12.22 1.63 4.42
N VAL A 174 11.39 0.93 3.65
CA VAL A 174 11.54 0.86 2.19
C VAL A 174 10.56 1.81 1.51
N TYR A 175 9.26 1.61 1.74
CA TYR A 175 8.21 2.42 1.11
C TYR A 175 8.15 3.86 1.62
N HIS A 176 8.68 4.11 2.83
CA HIS A 176 8.78 5.44 3.42
C HIS A 176 10.23 5.82 3.74
N SER A 177 11.17 5.39 2.90
CA SER A 177 12.60 5.65 3.06
C SER A 177 12.99 7.13 3.06
N SER A 178 12.14 8.02 2.53
CA SER A 178 12.36 9.47 2.55
C SER A 178 12.02 10.16 3.88
N GLU A 179 11.40 9.43 4.82
CA GLU A 179 10.94 9.96 6.10
C GLU A 179 12.00 9.83 7.20
N ASP A 180 11.83 10.59 8.28
CA ASP A 180 12.73 10.52 9.43
C ASP A 180 12.72 9.13 10.08
N PHE A 181 13.90 8.69 10.53
CA PHE A 181 14.09 7.36 11.11
C PHE A 181 13.19 7.12 12.33
N LEU A 182 13.04 8.09 13.23
CA LEU A 182 12.21 7.95 14.43
C LEU A 182 10.72 7.93 14.07
N SER A 183 10.30 8.75 13.09
CA SER A 183 8.93 8.69 12.55
C SER A 183 8.62 7.30 11.99
N ASN A 184 9.53 6.75 11.19
CA ASN A 184 9.41 5.40 10.64
C ASN A 184 9.33 4.34 11.75
N LEU A 185 10.21 4.41 12.75
CA LEU A 185 10.27 3.42 13.81
C LEU A 185 9.09 3.48 14.78
N LEU A 186 8.68 4.68 15.22
CA LEU A 186 7.69 4.86 16.29
C LEU A 186 6.26 4.97 15.78
N VAL A 187 6.06 5.35 14.52
CA VAL A 187 4.72 5.51 13.94
C VAL A 187 4.47 4.47 12.85
N ARG A 188 5.35 4.39 11.84
CA ARG A 188 5.09 3.55 10.66
C ARG A 188 5.29 2.07 10.93
N VAL A 189 6.26 1.65 11.75
CA VAL A 189 6.40 0.22 12.12
C VAL A 189 5.17 -0.26 12.91
N PRO A 190 4.70 0.43 13.97
CA PRO A 190 3.47 0.03 14.65
C PRO A 190 2.24 0.02 13.74
N LEU A 191 2.06 1.05 12.92
CA LEU A 191 0.96 1.10 11.93
C LEU A 191 1.06 -0.08 10.96
N GLY A 192 2.24 -0.30 10.39
CA GLY A 192 2.51 -1.39 9.47
C GLY A 192 2.20 -2.75 10.07
N PHE A 193 2.54 -2.96 11.34
CA PHE A 193 2.21 -4.17 12.08
C PHE A 193 0.70 -4.34 12.27
N VAL A 194 -0.01 -3.28 12.65
CA VAL A 194 -1.48 -3.30 12.82
C VAL A 194 -2.17 -3.64 11.50
N LEU A 195 -1.75 -3.04 10.39
CA LEU A 195 -2.30 -3.31 9.06
C LEU A 195 -2.04 -4.76 8.63
N SER A 196 -0.82 -5.26 8.84
CA SER A 196 -0.47 -6.65 8.54
C SER A 196 -1.22 -7.65 9.43
N TYR A 197 -1.39 -7.33 10.72
CA TYR A 197 -2.20 -8.12 11.63
C TYR A 197 -3.69 -8.12 11.23
N ALA A 198 -4.22 -6.97 10.84
CA ALA A 198 -5.59 -6.85 10.35
C ALA A 198 -5.81 -7.75 9.13
N ARG A 199 -4.89 -7.74 8.15
CA ARG A 199 -4.91 -8.64 6.98
C ARG A 199 -4.96 -10.12 7.37
N LEU A 200 -4.17 -10.55 8.35
CA LEU A 200 -4.15 -11.95 8.80
C LEU A 200 -5.43 -12.31 9.57
N LYS A 201 -5.95 -11.39 10.39
CA LYS A 201 -7.14 -11.63 11.22
C LYS A 201 -8.42 -11.63 10.41
N SER A 202 -8.57 -10.70 9.47
CA SER A 202 -9.75 -10.59 8.60
C SER A 202 -9.71 -11.61 7.45
N ASN A 203 -8.49 -11.98 7.03
CA ASN A 203 -8.20 -12.69 5.79
C ASN A 203 -8.67 -11.95 4.52
N ASP A 204 -8.82 -10.63 4.61
CA ASP A 204 -9.19 -9.76 3.51
C ASP A 204 -8.29 -8.52 3.47
N ILE A 205 -8.18 -7.91 2.31
CA ILE A 205 -7.42 -6.68 2.12
C ILE A 205 -8.25 -5.40 2.35
N TYR A 206 -9.57 -5.53 2.45
CA TYR A 206 -10.47 -4.38 2.58
C TYR A 206 -10.29 -3.67 3.93
N LEU A 207 -10.13 -4.44 5.00
CA LEU A 207 -9.88 -3.89 6.34
C LEU A 207 -8.57 -3.08 6.44
N PRO A 208 -7.40 -3.61 6.03
CA PRO A 208 -6.18 -2.80 6.06
C PRO A 208 -6.29 -1.57 5.16
N ILE A 209 -6.93 -1.65 3.97
CA ILE A 209 -7.15 -0.47 3.12
C ILE A 209 -7.97 0.59 3.85
N ALA A 210 -9.09 0.21 4.48
CA ALA A 210 -9.94 1.14 5.19
C ALA A 210 -9.23 1.77 6.41
N LEU A 211 -8.43 0.99 7.15
CA LEU A 211 -7.65 1.48 8.28
C LEU A 211 -6.57 2.47 7.84
N HIS A 212 -5.84 2.15 6.78
CA HIS A 212 -4.79 3.01 6.24
C HIS A 212 -5.38 4.31 5.70
N TRP A 213 -6.48 4.23 4.93
CA TRP A 213 -7.17 5.42 4.43
C TRP A 213 -7.68 6.32 5.55
N ALA A 214 -8.29 5.73 6.59
CA ALA A 214 -8.72 6.47 7.77
C ALA A 214 -7.56 7.13 8.52
N TYR A 215 -6.43 6.42 8.65
CA TYR A 215 -5.21 6.96 9.25
C TYR A 215 -4.70 8.19 8.49
N ASN A 216 -4.57 8.10 7.16
CA ASN A 216 -4.10 9.22 6.33
C ASN A 216 -5.01 10.44 6.47
N MET A 217 -6.33 10.24 6.45
CA MET A 217 -7.30 11.32 6.67
C MET A 217 -7.23 11.93 8.07
N ALA A 218 -7.02 11.09 9.10
CA ALA A 218 -6.93 11.55 10.48
C ALA A 218 -5.69 12.41 10.72
N VAL A 219 -4.53 11.99 10.22
CA VAL A 219 -3.28 12.76 10.31
C VAL A 219 -3.46 14.13 9.67
N THR A 220 -4.00 14.19 8.44
CA THR A 220 -4.24 15.47 7.75
C THR A 220 -5.25 16.38 8.48
N ALA A 221 -6.22 15.82 9.20
CA ALA A 221 -7.18 16.61 9.97
C ALA A 221 -6.58 17.25 11.23
N ILE A 222 -5.66 16.54 11.88
CA ILE A 222 -5.01 16.95 13.13
C ILE A 222 -3.91 17.97 12.86
N GLY A 223 -3.17 17.83 11.75
CA GLY A 223 -2.00 18.65 11.43
C GLY A 223 -0.75 18.02 12.02
#